data_AF-A0A955KY81-F1
#
_entry.id   AF-A0A955KY81-F1
#
_cell.length_a   1.000
_cell.length_b   1.000
_cell.length_c   1.000
_cell.angle_alpha   90.00
_cell.angle_beta   90.00
_cell.angle_gamma   90.00
#
_symmetry.space_group_name_H-M   'P 1'
#
loop_
_entity.id
_entity.type
_entity.pdbx_description
1 polymer ?
#
loop_
_entity_poly.entity_id
_entity_poly.type
_entity_poly.pdbx_seq_one_letter_code
_entity_poly.pdbx_strand_id
1 'polypeptide(L)'
;MHAFKKILITAAIAVLSGGVLAYGEPPATGWTLHESYSNVKIYKKNNVNTYVQVVDIGAGAKIELVQVYGGTVNHYGKILKAYKRDTVPTWWTNLGKPTSVVNGTFFFANYSPAPLSYGIRSNYSLVGLGDDGTNTGIRRQMEFFTGSMNGANDYSYSASRLQNGPARDIIVGDPVTQDRSKTSALGRTYLCTLYPQSPSRLLLVLSAKSYTQAQANSDLSAWKCNSGSGVMLDGSGSSQLKTSKIEMMGNSHNGLPDNRTVPQVLVIKNN
;
A
#
# COMPACT_ATOMS: atom_id res chain seq x y z
N MET A 1 1.63 46.13 55.65
CA MET A 1 2.33 46.14 54.34
C MET A 1 2.77 44.72 54.02
N HIS A 2 2.02 44.00 53.18
CA HIS A 2 2.33 42.63 52.76
C HIS A 2 2.89 42.66 51.35
N ALA A 3 4.16 42.32 51.19
CA ALA A 3 4.83 42.24 49.90
C ALA A 3 4.53 40.87 49.25
N PHE A 4 3.71 40.87 48.21
CA PHE A 4 3.49 39.71 47.34
C PHE A 4 4.75 39.47 46.49
N LYS A 5 5.44 38.34 46.74
CA LYS A 5 6.46 37.80 45.83
C LYS A 5 5.76 37.33 44.54
N LYS A 6 6.00 38.03 43.43
CA LYS A 6 5.71 37.53 42.08
C LYS A 6 6.65 36.38 41.77
N ILE A 7 6.13 35.16 41.76
CA ILE A 7 6.82 34.00 41.19
C ILE A 7 6.62 34.07 39.68
N LEU A 8 7.69 34.40 38.96
CA LEU A 8 7.77 34.25 37.51
C LEU A 8 7.88 32.75 37.22
N ILE A 9 6.81 32.14 36.70
CA ILE A 9 6.88 30.78 36.16
C ILE A 9 7.31 30.90 34.70
N THR A 10 8.61 30.72 34.46
CA THR A 10 9.15 30.56 33.11
C THR A 10 8.73 29.18 32.61
N ALA A 11 7.79 29.11 31.67
CA ALA A 11 7.46 27.87 30.99
C ALA A 11 8.64 27.44 30.12
N ALA A 12 9.38 26.42 30.56
CA ALA A 12 10.40 25.76 29.77
C ALA A 12 9.73 24.99 28.64
N ILE A 13 10.02 25.38 27.39
CA ILE A 13 9.67 24.59 26.20
C ILE A 13 10.62 23.39 26.17
N ALA A 14 10.13 22.24 26.64
CA ALA A 14 10.79 20.97 26.39
C ALA A 14 10.55 20.57 24.93
N VAL A 15 11.53 20.82 24.07
CA VAL A 15 11.63 20.15 22.77
C VAL A 15 12.09 18.72 23.05
N LEU A 16 11.12 17.82 23.21
CA LEU A 16 11.37 16.38 23.25
C LEU A 16 11.17 15.80 21.85
N SER A 17 12.27 15.23 21.37
CA SER A 17 12.44 14.42 20.17
C SER A 17 11.36 13.35 19.97
N GLY A 18 10.91 13.20 18.73
CA GLY A 18 10.24 11.98 18.24
C GLY A 18 8.70 12.04 18.22
N GLY A 19 8.14 12.94 17.41
CA GLY A 19 6.69 13.00 17.16
C GLY A 19 6.21 11.79 16.36
N VAL A 20 5.34 11.00 16.99
CA VAL A 20 4.51 9.97 16.37
C VAL A 20 3.32 10.69 15.73
N LEU A 21 3.21 10.81 14.39
CA LEU A 21 1.96 11.29 13.77
C LEU A 21 0.80 10.34 14.11
N ALA A 22 0.09 10.62 15.19
CA ALA A 22 -1.18 9.97 15.51
C ALA A 22 -2.22 10.23 14.41
N TYR A 23 -3.25 9.38 14.31
CA TYR A 23 -4.45 9.69 13.54
C TYR A 23 -5.03 11.02 14.04
N GLY A 24 -4.83 12.12 13.28
CA GLY A 24 -5.19 13.47 13.71
C GLY A 24 -4.06 14.50 13.65
N GLU A 25 -2.80 14.09 13.46
CA GLU A 25 -1.73 15.04 13.17
C GLU A 25 -1.85 15.64 11.75
N PRO A 26 -1.36 16.87 11.54
CA PRO A 26 -1.46 17.53 10.24
C PRO A 26 -0.76 16.70 9.16
N PRO A 27 -1.32 16.65 7.95
CA PRO A 27 -0.70 15.92 6.85
C PRO A 27 0.68 16.51 6.52
N ALA A 28 1.53 15.71 5.88
CA ALA A 28 2.80 16.21 5.37
C ALA A 28 2.60 17.49 4.52
N THR A 29 3.58 18.40 4.51
CA THR A 29 3.48 19.65 3.74
C THR A 29 3.18 19.38 2.26
N GLY A 30 2.26 20.17 1.70
CA GLY A 30 1.85 20.04 0.29
C GLY A 30 0.79 18.96 0.05
N TRP A 31 0.15 18.46 1.10
CA TRP A 31 -0.97 17.52 1.03
C TRP A 31 -2.24 18.13 1.60
N THR A 32 -3.37 17.88 0.97
CA THR A 32 -4.70 18.36 1.40
C THR A 32 -5.63 17.19 1.62
N LEU A 33 -6.43 17.24 2.69
CA LEU A 33 -7.45 16.22 2.96
C LEU A 33 -8.50 16.26 1.85
N HIS A 34 -8.74 15.12 1.20
CA HIS A 34 -9.65 14.99 0.06
C HIS A 34 -10.92 14.23 0.43
N GLU A 35 -10.78 13.10 1.14
CA GLU A 35 -11.88 12.34 1.71
C GLU A 35 -11.57 11.93 3.16
N SER A 36 -12.61 11.87 3.99
CA SER A 36 -12.49 11.55 5.40
C SER A 36 -13.61 10.61 5.82
N TYR A 37 -13.21 9.47 6.35
CA TYR A 37 -14.06 8.47 6.99
C TYR A 37 -13.64 8.32 8.46
N SER A 38 -14.35 7.49 9.21
CA SER A 38 -14.12 7.26 10.65
C SER A 38 -12.67 6.81 10.97
N ASN A 39 -12.13 5.92 10.15
CA ASN A 39 -10.82 5.29 10.33
C ASN A 39 -9.96 5.26 9.05
N VAL A 40 -10.37 6.00 8.01
CA VAL A 40 -9.61 6.19 6.76
C VAL A 40 -9.58 7.67 6.40
N LYS A 41 -8.39 8.22 6.15
CA LYS A 41 -8.22 9.56 5.59
C LYS A 41 -7.51 9.45 4.24
N ILE A 42 -7.99 10.17 3.24
CA ILE A 42 -7.39 10.20 1.91
C ILE A 42 -6.96 11.63 1.61
N TYR A 43 -5.67 11.80 1.34
CA TYR A 43 -5.05 13.08 1.03
C TYR A 43 -4.63 13.11 -0.43
N LYS A 44 -4.71 14.30 -1.03
CA LYS A 44 -4.22 14.58 -2.38
C LYS A 44 -2.98 15.47 -2.31
N LYS A 45 -1.96 15.17 -3.10
CA LYS A 45 -0.81 16.06 -3.27
C LYS A 45 -1.23 17.30 -4.07
N ASN A 46 -0.85 18.48 -3.61
CA ASN A 46 -1.18 19.72 -4.30
C ASN A 46 -0.63 19.72 -5.73
N ASN A 47 -1.45 20.10 -6.70
CA ASN A 47 -1.11 20.22 -8.13
C ASN A 47 -0.65 18.93 -8.82
N VAL A 48 -0.78 17.76 -8.18
CA VAL A 48 -0.40 16.47 -8.76
C VAL A 48 -1.50 15.44 -8.55
N ASN A 49 -1.65 14.51 -9.51
CA ASN A 49 -2.60 13.40 -9.38
C ASN A 49 -1.95 12.23 -8.60
N THR A 50 -1.70 12.49 -7.32
CA THR A 50 -1.11 11.55 -6.37
C THR A 50 -1.88 11.60 -5.07
N TYR A 51 -2.15 10.43 -4.49
CA TYR A 51 -2.92 10.28 -3.28
C TYR A 51 -2.18 9.44 -2.25
N VAL A 52 -2.43 9.76 -0.99
CA VAL A 52 -2.04 8.96 0.16
C VAL A 52 -3.29 8.64 0.95
N GLN A 53 -3.45 7.37 1.30
CA GLN A 53 -4.47 6.92 2.23
C GLN A 53 -3.80 6.57 3.55
N VAL A 54 -4.28 7.14 4.65
CA VAL A 54 -3.92 6.73 6.01
C VAL A 54 -5.06 5.91 6.56
N VAL A 55 -4.81 4.62 6.78
CA VAL A 55 -5.79 3.62 7.17
C VAL A 55 -5.47 3.13 8.58
N ASP A 56 -6.42 3.32 9.50
CA ASP A 56 -6.28 2.91 10.90
C ASP A 56 -6.96 1.56 11.14
N ILE A 57 -6.17 0.51 11.01
CA ILE A 57 -6.61 -0.89 11.19
C ILE A 57 -6.97 -1.13 12.66
N GLY A 58 -6.28 -0.47 13.60
CA GLY A 58 -6.56 -0.54 15.03
C GLY A 58 -7.90 0.10 15.42
N ALA A 59 -8.35 1.09 14.66
CA ALA A 59 -9.70 1.67 14.76
C ALA A 59 -10.75 0.93 13.91
N GLY A 60 -10.45 -0.29 13.47
CA GLY A 60 -11.41 -1.18 12.80
C GLY A 60 -11.47 -1.07 11.27
N ALA A 61 -10.53 -0.35 10.62
CA ALA A 61 -10.49 -0.36 9.17
C ALA A 61 -10.09 -1.76 8.67
N LYS A 62 -10.71 -2.21 7.58
CA LYS A 62 -10.44 -3.54 7.01
C LYS A 62 -9.69 -3.41 5.69
N ILE A 63 -8.62 -4.17 5.57
CA ILE A 63 -7.93 -4.45 4.31
C ILE A 63 -8.37 -5.83 3.84
N GLU A 64 -8.83 -5.96 2.61
CA GLU A 64 -9.13 -7.26 1.99
C GLU A 64 -8.31 -7.40 0.70
N LEU A 65 -7.68 -8.57 0.53
CA LEU A 65 -6.96 -8.93 -0.68
C LEU A 65 -7.90 -9.72 -1.59
N VAL A 66 -8.35 -9.11 -2.68
CA VAL A 66 -9.38 -9.70 -3.54
C VAL A 66 -8.83 -10.07 -4.91
N GLN A 67 -9.10 -11.31 -5.30
CA GLN A 67 -8.78 -11.91 -6.59
C GLN A 67 -9.82 -12.97 -6.92
N VAL A 68 -10.14 -13.14 -8.21
CA VAL A 68 -11.13 -14.13 -8.67
C VAL A 68 -10.41 -15.20 -9.47
N TYR A 69 -10.48 -16.45 -9.02
CA TYR A 69 -9.86 -17.57 -9.71
C TYR A 69 -10.38 -17.68 -11.15
N GLY A 70 -9.47 -17.73 -12.11
CA GLY A 70 -9.75 -17.80 -13.54
C GLY A 70 -9.33 -19.10 -14.20
N GLY A 71 -8.57 -19.97 -13.50
CA GLY A 71 -8.08 -21.23 -14.02
C GLY A 71 -6.59 -21.41 -13.77
N THR A 72 -5.92 -22.14 -14.65
CA THR A 72 -4.47 -22.33 -14.61
C THR A 72 -3.82 -21.96 -15.93
N VAL A 73 -2.57 -21.51 -15.90
CA VAL A 73 -1.75 -21.31 -17.11
C VAL A 73 -0.42 -22.04 -16.98
N ASN A 74 0.17 -22.39 -18.12
CA ASN A 74 1.54 -22.87 -18.18
C ASN A 74 2.48 -21.67 -18.38
N HIS A 75 3.31 -21.39 -17.38
CA HIS A 75 4.38 -20.39 -17.44
C HIS A 75 5.72 -21.12 -17.34
N TYR A 76 6.51 -21.10 -18.42
CA TYR A 76 7.83 -21.74 -18.49
C TYR A 76 7.87 -23.19 -17.95
N GLY A 77 6.87 -24.01 -18.28
CA GLY A 77 6.80 -25.42 -17.87
C GLY A 77 6.16 -25.65 -16.51
N LYS A 78 5.73 -24.60 -15.79
CA LYS A 78 5.05 -24.70 -14.51
C LYS A 78 3.58 -24.35 -14.65
N ILE A 79 2.72 -25.16 -14.02
CA ILE A 79 1.28 -24.89 -13.96
C ILE A 79 1.00 -23.97 -12.77
N LEU A 80 0.52 -22.77 -13.06
CA LEU A 80 0.20 -21.76 -12.07
C LEU A 80 -1.29 -21.50 -11.99
N LYS A 81 -1.79 -21.18 -10.79
CA LYS A 81 -3.12 -20.56 -10.66
C LYS A 81 -3.11 -19.18 -11.31
N ALA A 82 -4.13 -18.92 -12.10
CA ALA A 82 -4.35 -17.65 -12.77
C ALA A 82 -5.69 -17.04 -12.33
N TYR A 83 -5.77 -15.72 -12.36
CA TYR A 83 -6.91 -14.96 -11.85
C TYR A 83 -7.46 -14.04 -12.94
N LYS A 84 -8.79 -13.87 -12.93
CA LYS A 84 -9.48 -12.95 -13.84
C LYS A 84 -8.96 -11.53 -13.63
N ARG A 85 -8.79 -10.81 -14.72
CA ARG A 85 -8.29 -9.44 -14.70
C ARG A 85 -9.42 -8.49 -15.01
N ASP A 86 -9.52 -7.44 -14.20
CA ASP A 86 -10.46 -6.34 -14.40
C ASP A 86 -9.79 -5.02 -14.03
N THR A 87 -10.31 -3.91 -14.52
CA THR A 87 -9.82 -2.58 -14.13
C THR A 87 -10.23 -2.28 -12.69
N VAL A 88 -9.47 -1.44 -11.97
CA VAL A 88 -9.83 -1.06 -10.59
C VAL A 88 -11.24 -0.43 -10.51
N PRO A 89 -11.69 0.40 -11.47
CA PRO A 89 -13.09 0.86 -11.52
C PRO A 89 -14.13 -0.27 -11.65
N THR A 90 -13.85 -1.32 -12.42
CA THR A 90 -14.74 -2.50 -12.53
C THR A 90 -14.77 -3.27 -11.22
N TRP A 91 -13.60 -3.51 -10.59
CA TRP A 91 -13.53 -4.10 -9.26
C TRP A 91 -14.36 -3.31 -8.25
N TRP A 92 -14.18 -1.98 -8.19
CA TRP A 92 -14.94 -1.10 -7.30
C TRP A 92 -16.45 -1.29 -7.41
N THR A 93 -16.98 -1.34 -8.64
CA THR A 93 -18.41 -1.53 -8.90
C THR A 93 -18.93 -2.86 -8.35
N ASN A 94 -18.10 -3.91 -8.38
CA ASN A 94 -18.48 -5.27 -7.98
C ASN A 94 -18.32 -5.56 -6.48
N LEU A 95 -17.64 -4.70 -5.70
CA LEU A 95 -17.16 -5.01 -4.34
C LEU A 95 -18.00 -4.49 -3.17
N GLY A 96 -19.25 -4.07 -3.41
CA GLY A 96 -20.21 -3.80 -2.33
C GLY A 96 -19.80 -2.65 -1.39
N LYS A 97 -19.73 -1.43 -1.94
CA LYS A 97 -19.43 -0.15 -1.24
C LYS A 97 -18.12 -0.14 -0.41
N PRO A 98 -16.96 -0.40 -1.01
CA PRO A 98 -15.69 -0.15 -0.33
C PRO A 98 -15.44 1.35 -0.12
N THR A 99 -14.48 1.70 0.75
CA THR A 99 -13.98 3.08 0.89
C THR A 99 -13.03 3.42 -0.25
N SER A 100 -12.14 2.49 -0.59
CA SER A 100 -11.27 2.57 -1.75
C SER A 100 -10.91 1.20 -2.30
N VAL A 101 -10.53 1.16 -3.58
CA VAL A 101 -9.90 0.02 -4.22
C VAL A 101 -8.62 0.51 -4.89
N VAL A 102 -7.52 -0.20 -4.65
CA VAL A 102 -6.23 0.02 -5.30
C VAL A 102 -5.71 -1.26 -5.91
N ASN A 103 -4.81 -1.16 -6.87
CA ASN A 103 -4.18 -2.34 -7.46
C ASN A 103 -3.32 -3.13 -6.47
N GLY A 104 -3.13 -4.39 -6.81
CA GLY A 104 -2.40 -5.39 -6.04
C GLY A 104 -0.94 -5.63 -6.43
N THR A 105 -0.47 -6.82 -6.07
CA THR A 105 0.88 -7.31 -6.37
C THR A 105 1.14 -7.48 -7.87
N PHE A 106 2.41 -7.72 -8.21
CA PHE A 106 2.88 -7.96 -9.56
C PHE A 106 2.29 -9.23 -10.17
N PHE A 107 2.09 -9.21 -11.48
CA PHE A 107 1.53 -10.33 -12.24
C PHE A 107 2.10 -10.39 -13.65
N PHE A 108 1.93 -11.54 -14.30
CA PHE A 108 2.38 -11.74 -15.67
C PHE A 108 1.33 -11.20 -16.66
N ALA A 109 1.49 -9.94 -17.06
CA ALA A 109 0.50 -9.19 -17.85
C ALA A 109 0.23 -9.73 -19.26
N ASN A 110 1.08 -10.63 -19.78
CA ASN A 110 0.87 -11.28 -21.08
C ASN A 110 -0.16 -12.42 -21.04
N TYR A 111 -0.71 -12.74 -19.86
CA TYR A 111 -1.72 -13.77 -19.68
C TYR A 111 -3.11 -13.15 -19.36
N SER A 112 -4.17 -13.87 -19.74
CA SER A 112 -5.56 -13.58 -19.36
C SER A 112 -6.36 -14.89 -19.34
N PRO A 113 -6.77 -15.43 -18.18
CA PRO A 113 -6.47 -14.96 -16.82
C PRO A 113 -4.96 -14.91 -16.53
N ALA A 114 -4.52 -14.06 -15.59
CA ALA A 114 -3.10 -13.89 -15.29
C ALA A 114 -2.66 -14.58 -13.98
N PRO A 115 -1.53 -15.30 -13.98
CA PRO A 115 -0.87 -15.72 -12.76
C PRO A 115 -0.21 -14.52 -12.08
N LEU A 116 -0.17 -14.56 -10.74
CA LEU A 116 0.55 -13.60 -9.93
C LEU A 116 2.05 -13.90 -9.99
N SER A 117 2.87 -12.86 -9.99
CA SER A 117 4.33 -12.99 -9.94
C SER A 117 4.77 -13.33 -8.52
N TYR A 118 4.11 -12.78 -7.50
CA TYR A 118 4.40 -13.06 -6.09
C TYR A 118 3.25 -13.75 -5.37
N GLY A 119 3.61 -14.33 -4.23
CA GLY A 119 2.65 -15.03 -3.40
C GLY A 119 1.69 -14.11 -2.67
N ILE A 120 0.51 -14.64 -2.40
CA ILE A 120 -0.54 -14.00 -1.60
C ILE A 120 -1.13 -15.03 -0.65
N ARG A 121 -1.40 -14.60 0.58
CA ARG A 121 -2.29 -15.28 1.52
C ARG A 121 -3.48 -14.35 1.75
N SER A 122 -4.69 -14.87 1.66
CA SER A 122 -5.89 -14.12 1.98
C SER A 122 -6.80 -14.95 2.86
N ASN A 123 -7.32 -14.34 3.92
CA ASN A 123 -8.20 -14.97 4.90
C ASN A 123 -7.68 -16.35 5.37
N TYR A 124 -6.43 -16.36 5.85
CA TYR A 124 -5.68 -17.54 6.28
C TYR A 124 -5.41 -18.61 5.22
N SER A 125 -5.84 -18.40 3.98
CA SER A 125 -5.70 -19.35 2.88
C SER A 125 -4.60 -18.93 1.91
N LEU A 126 -3.74 -19.87 1.52
CA LEU A 126 -2.78 -19.63 0.46
C LEU A 126 -3.51 -19.48 -0.88
N VAL A 127 -3.42 -18.28 -1.45
CA VAL A 127 -3.94 -17.99 -2.79
C VAL A 127 -3.00 -18.61 -3.82
N GLY A 128 -1.71 -18.28 -3.75
CA GLY A 128 -0.64 -18.90 -4.53
C GLY A 128 0.73 -18.43 -4.05
N LEU A 129 1.79 -19.11 -4.50
CA LEU A 129 3.18 -18.73 -4.19
C LEU A 129 3.79 -17.75 -5.21
N GLY A 130 3.09 -17.50 -6.33
CA GLY A 130 3.64 -16.80 -7.49
C GLY A 130 4.61 -17.66 -8.29
N ASP A 131 5.14 -17.10 -9.39
CA ASP A 131 6.11 -17.79 -10.26
C ASP A 131 7.19 -16.88 -10.82
N ASP A 132 7.53 -15.79 -10.13
CA ASP A 132 8.80 -15.13 -10.46
C ASP A 132 9.93 -16.09 -10.04
N GLY A 133 10.25 -16.99 -10.97
CA GLY A 133 11.17 -18.09 -10.85
C GLY A 133 12.49 -17.56 -10.33
N THR A 134 12.93 -18.15 -9.22
CA THR A 134 14.11 -17.79 -8.42
C THR A 134 13.84 -16.73 -7.34
N ASN A 135 14.00 -17.16 -6.08
CA ASN A 135 14.16 -16.34 -4.86
C ASN A 135 15.39 -15.39 -4.92
N THR A 136 15.78 -14.91 -6.10
CA THR A 136 17.03 -14.15 -6.30
C THR A 136 16.86 -12.65 -6.06
N GLY A 137 15.64 -12.14 -6.06
CA GLY A 137 15.33 -10.79 -5.60
C GLY A 137 15.03 -10.75 -4.11
N ILE A 138 15.53 -9.72 -3.40
CA ILE A 138 15.07 -9.40 -2.04
C ILE A 138 13.59 -9.03 -2.19
N ARG A 139 12.65 -9.92 -1.87
CA ARG A 139 11.22 -9.59 -1.80
C ARG A 139 10.84 -9.29 -0.37
N ARG A 140 9.77 -8.52 -0.20
CA ARG A 140 9.25 -8.13 1.11
C ARG A 140 7.80 -8.52 1.22
N GLN A 141 7.37 -8.86 2.42
CA GLN A 141 5.97 -9.16 2.71
C GLN A 141 5.44 -8.19 3.75
N MET A 142 4.18 -7.80 3.60
CA MET A 142 3.42 -7.08 4.62
C MET A 142 2.34 -8.03 5.16
N GLU A 143 2.26 -8.12 6.48
CA GLU A 143 1.38 -9.06 7.17
C GLU A 143 0.25 -8.29 7.87
N PHE A 144 -0.99 -8.66 7.59
CA PHE A 144 -2.17 -8.05 8.20
C PHE A 144 -2.80 -9.00 9.21
N PHE A 145 -3.01 -8.48 10.42
CA PHE A 145 -3.73 -9.13 11.51
C PHE A 145 -5.03 -8.39 11.78
N THR A 146 -5.86 -8.92 12.66
CA THR A 146 -7.03 -8.20 13.17
C THR A 146 -6.54 -7.07 14.07
N GLY A 147 -6.74 -5.81 13.66
CA GLY A 147 -6.40 -4.62 14.44
C GLY A 147 -4.95 -4.14 14.32
N SER A 148 -4.08 -4.86 13.62
CA SER A 148 -2.66 -4.51 13.49
C SER A 148 -2.01 -5.13 12.25
N MET A 149 -0.75 -4.79 12.00
CA MET A 149 0.03 -5.30 10.90
C MET A 149 1.53 -5.26 11.22
N ASN A 150 2.30 -6.13 10.57
CA ASN A 150 3.75 -6.10 10.57
C ASN A 150 4.24 -5.56 9.22
N GLY A 151 5.26 -4.71 9.28
CA GLY A 151 5.81 -4.06 8.08
C GLY A 151 6.80 -4.94 7.35
N ALA A 152 7.25 -4.45 6.19
CA ALA A 152 8.25 -5.14 5.36
C ALA A 152 9.62 -5.33 6.04
N ASN A 153 9.89 -4.60 7.12
CA ASN A 153 11.15 -4.64 7.86
C ASN A 153 11.30 -5.93 8.62
N ASP A 154 10.17 -6.47 9.06
CA ASP A 154 10.13 -7.58 9.98
C ASP A 154 10.49 -8.89 9.25
N TYR A 155 10.17 -8.98 7.94
CA TYR A 155 10.35 -10.21 7.17
C TYR A 155 10.76 -9.96 5.71
N SER A 156 11.89 -10.54 5.31
CA SER A 156 12.08 -10.96 3.92
C SER A 156 10.98 -11.98 3.56
N TYR A 157 10.59 -12.01 2.29
CA TYR A 157 9.63 -13.00 1.81
C TYR A 157 10.05 -14.43 2.20
N SER A 158 9.11 -15.19 2.75
CA SER A 158 9.27 -16.61 3.03
C SER A 158 8.02 -17.38 2.61
N ALA A 159 8.17 -18.35 1.70
CA ALA A 159 7.08 -19.22 1.29
C ALA A 159 6.47 -19.98 2.48
N SER A 160 7.30 -20.44 3.43
CA SER A 160 6.84 -21.09 4.66
C SER A 160 6.00 -20.15 5.52
N ARG A 161 6.42 -18.88 5.64
CA ARG A 161 5.65 -17.89 6.40
C ARG A 161 4.36 -17.49 5.68
N LEU A 162 4.36 -17.44 4.35
CA LEU A 162 3.14 -17.23 3.57
C LEU A 162 2.13 -18.38 3.78
N GLN A 163 2.62 -19.62 3.85
CA GLN A 163 1.82 -20.83 4.01
C GLN A 163 1.33 -21.06 5.46
N ASN A 164 2.20 -20.82 6.43
CA ASN A 164 2.00 -21.26 7.82
C ASN A 164 2.04 -20.11 8.83
N GLY A 165 2.22 -18.87 8.38
CA GLY A 165 2.31 -17.70 9.25
C GLY A 165 0.98 -17.35 9.93
N PRO A 166 1.04 -16.65 11.07
CA PRO A 166 -0.13 -16.32 11.89
C PRO A 166 -1.01 -15.21 11.30
N ALA A 167 -0.52 -14.49 10.29
CA ALA A 167 -1.23 -13.37 9.68
C ALA A 167 -2.48 -13.86 8.91
N ARG A 168 -3.54 -13.05 8.97
CA ARG A 168 -4.79 -13.30 8.24
C ARG A 168 -4.55 -13.12 6.74
N ASP A 169 -3.97 -12.00 6.37
CA ASP A 169 -3.59 -11.71 4.99
C ASP A 169 -2.11 -11.39 4.90
N ILE A 170 -1.49 -11.77 3.79
CA ILE A 170 -0.10 -11.42 3.48
C ILE A 170 -0.05 -11.03 2.00
N ILE A 171 0.48 -9.84 1.74
CA ILE A 171 0.80 -9.39 0.39
C ILE A 171 2.32 -9.28 0.24
N VAL A 172 2.82 -9.81 -0.88
CA VAL A 172 4.24 -9.75 -1.22
C VAL A 172 4.43 -8.68 -2.28
N GLY A 173 5.53 -7.94 -2.18
CA GLY A 173 5.93 -6.92 -3.11
C GLY A 173 7.44 -6.78 -3.16
N ASP A 174 7.90 -5.78 -3.90
CA ASP A 174 9.31 -5.44 -3.95
C ASP A 174 9.70 -4.51 -2.81
N PRO A 175 10.95 -4.53 -2.35
CA PRO A 175 11.48 -3.47 -1.51
C PRO A 175 11.28 -2.12 -2.18
N VAL A 176 11.02 -1.08 -1.38
CA VAL A 176 10.87 0.30 -1.88
C VAL A 176 12.10 0.75 -2.68
N THR A 177 13.27 0.16 -2.42
CA THR A 177 14.56 0.45 -3.06
C THR A 177 14.84 -0.35 -4.33
N GLN A 178 14.05 -1.38 -4.66
CA GLN A 178 14.27 -2.19 -5.85
C GLN A 178 14.10 -1.34 -7.12
N ASP A 179 15.02 -1.47 -8.08
CA ASP A 179 14.91 -0.74 -9.34
C ASP A 179 13.77 -1.33 -10.20
N ARG A 180 12.74 -0.52 -10.41
CA ARG A 180 11.58 -0.79 -11.26
C ARG A 180 11.38 0.41 -12.19
N SER A 181 12.36 0.61 -13.08
CA SER A 181 12.44 1.78 -13.96
C SER A 181 12.48 3.07 -13.14
N LYS A 182 13.44 3.16 -12.21
CA LYS A 182 13.47 4.21 -11.17
C LYS A 182 13.41 5.65 -11.69
N THR A 183 13.97 5.91 -12.88
CA THR A 183 14.02 7.24 -13.50
C THR A 183 12.78 7.58 -14.32
N SER A 184 11.94 6.60 -14.65
CA SER A 184 10.73 6.83 -15.45
C SER A 184 9.58 7.34 -14.58
N ALA A 185 8.90 8.39 -15.07
CA ALA A 185 7.68 8.90 -14.47
C ALA A 185 6.50 7.99 -14.85
N LEU A 186 6.14 7.08 -13.94
CA LEU A 186 5.15 6.03 -14.17
C LEU A 186 4.11 6.04 -13.06
N GLY A 187 3.03 5.29 -13.24
CA GLY A 187 2.19 4.94 -12.12
C GLY A 187 2.99 4.22 -11.02
N ARG A 188 2.74 4.55 -9.75
CA ARG A 188 3.41 3.92 -8.60
C ARG A 188 2.43 3.61 -7.47
N THR A 189 2.49 2.39 -6.96
CA THR A 189 1.72 1.98 -5.77
C THR A 189 2.65 1.43 -4.71
N TYR A 190 2.51 1.93 -3.49
CA TYR A 190 3.28 1.47 -2.33
C TYR A 190 2.38 1.29 -1.12
N LEU A 191 2.76 0.33 -0.28
CA LEU A 191 2.22 0.14 1.06
C LEU A 191 3.33 0.38 2.07
N CYS A 192 3.01 0.98 3.20
CA CYS A 192 3.98 1.22 4.26
C CYS A 192 3.31 1.29 5.63
N THR A 193 3.96 0.76 6.66
CA THR A 193 3.54 0.99 8.04
C THR A 193 4.01 2.35 8.53
N LEU A 194 3.10 3.21 8.97
CA LEU A 194 3.44 4.44 9.68
C LEU A 194 3.84 4.10 11.12
N TYR A 195 4.82 4.83 11.67
CA TYR A 195 5.44 4.55 12.97
C TYR A 195 5.82 3.09 13.06
N PRO A 196 6.97 2.69 12.49
CA PRO A 196 7.37 1.29 12.34
C PRO A 196 7.76 0.64 13.70
N GLN A 197 6.98 0.89 14.74
CA GLN A 197 6.83 0.00 15.88
C GLN A 197 6.08 -1.22 15.36
N SER A 198 6.65 -2.40 15.57
CA SER A 198 6.00 -3.67 15.19
C SER A 198 5.33 -4.25 16.43
N PRO A 199 4.02 -4.50 16.43
CA PRO A 199 3.07 -4.32 15.32
C PRO A 199 2.56 -2.85 15.17
N SER A 200 2.32 -2.40 13.94
CA SER A 200 1.74 -1.09 13.65
C SER A 200 0.23 -1.19 13.42
N ARG A 201 -0.50 -0.10 13.67
CA ARG A 201 -1.95 0.01 13.38
C ARG A 201 -2.27 0.88 12.17
N LEU A 202 -1.30 1.65 11.66
CA LEU A 202 -1.51 2.69 10.66
C LEU A 202 -0.85 2.33 9.33
N LEU A 203 -1.66 2.01 8.33
CA LEU A 203 -1.20 1.73 6.96
C LEU A 203 -1.25 3.00 6.13
N LEU A 204 -0.14 3.29 5.46
CA LEU A 204 -0.07 4.25 4.37
C LEU A 204 -0.13 3.51 3.04
N VAL A 205 -1.09 3.91 2.20
CA VAL A 205 -1.18 3.49 0.80
C VAL A 205 -0.91 4.70 -0.08
N LEU A 206 0.20 4.69 -0.81
CA LEU A 206 0.51 5.71 -1.81
C LEU A 206 0.12 5.21 -3.18
N SER A 207 -0.63 6.02 -3.92
CA SER A 207 -0.99 5.78 -5.32
C SER A 207 -0.68 7.05 -6.11
N ALA A 208 0.27 6.95 -7.05
CA ALA A 208 0.69 8.06 -7.90
C ALA A 208 0.39 7.78 -9.36
N LYS A 209 -0.08 8.80 -10.09
CA LYS A 209 -0.31 8.71 -11.53
C LYS A 209 1.00 8.66 -12.33
N SER A 210 1.96 9.52 -11.99
CA SER A 210 3.16 9.73 -12.82
C SER A 210 4.34 10.21 -11.98
N TYR A 211 5.01 9.28 -11.31
CA TYR A 211 6.16 9.51 -10.43
C TYR A 211 7.38 8.68 -10.83
N THR A 212 8.55 9.29 -10.68
CA THR A 212 9.81 8.54 -10.55
C THR A 212 9.86 7.87 -9.17
N GLN A 213 10.71 6.87 -9.00
CA GLN A 213 10.89 6.27 -7.66
C GLN A 213 11.44 7.29 -6.65
N ALA A 214 12.28 8.22 -7.08
CA ALA A 214 12.81 9.27 -6.20
C ALA A 214 11.69 10.17 -5.65
N GLN A 215 10.73 10.56 -6.49
CA GLN A 215 9.56 11.35 -6.08
C GLN A 215 8.68 10.56 -5.09
N ALA A 216 8.37 9.30 -5.40
CA ALA A 216 7.60 8.44 -4.51
C ALA A 216 8.30 8.25 -3.15
N ASN A 217 9.62 7.99 -3.15
CA ASN A 217 10.40 7.81 -1.93
C ASN A 217 10.49 9.08 -1.09
N SER A 218 10.56 10.26 -1.73
CA SER A 218 10.52 11.55 -1.05
C SER A 218 9.18 11.75 -0.34
N ASP A 219 8.06 11.49 -1.02
CA ASP A 219 6.74 11.58 -0.41
C ASP A 219 6.54 10.55 0.71
N LEU A 220 6.93 9.28 0.50
CA LEU A 220 6.91 8.25 1.55
C LEU A 220 7.69 8.72 2.80
N SER A 221 8.89 9.24 2.61
CA SER A 221 9.73 9.76 3.71
C SER A 221 9.08 10.93 4.44
N ALA A 222 8.40 11.83 3.71
CA ALA A 222 7.67 12.95 4.29
C ALA A 222 6.52 12.47 5.21
N TRP A 223 5.91 11.33 4.87
CA TRP A 223 4.92 10.64 5.68
C TRP A 223 5.52 9.70 6.75
N LYS A 224 6.83 9.78 7.01
CA LYS A 224 7.53 8.95 8.01
C LYS A 224 7.63 7.45 7.67
N CYS A 225 7.42 7.09 6.41
CA CYS A 225 7.78 5.78 5.90
C CYS A 225 9.28 5.68 5.69
N ASN A 226 9.90 4.61 6.18
CA ASN A 226 11.27 4.27 5.82
C ASN A 226 11.31 3.16 4.76
N SER A 227 12.43 3.03 4.06
CA SER A 227 12.63 2.10 2.94
C SER A 227 12.35 0.65 3.27
N GLY A 228 12.48 0.29 4.55
CA GLY A 228 12.24 -1.06 4.99
C GLY A 228 10.84 -1.29 5.54
N SER A 229 10.08 -0.26 5.91
CA SER A 229 8.72 -0.37 6.47
C SER A 229 7.63 -0.62 5.43
N GLY A 230 7.99 -0.60 4.14
CA GLY A 230 7.03 -0.70 3.04
C GLY A 230 7.41 -1.66 1.93
N VAL A 231 6.42 -1.92 1.08
CA VAL A 231 6.55 -2.68 -0.15
C VAL A 231 6.07 -1.85 -1.33
N MET A 232 6.76 -2.00 -2.46
CA MET A 232 6.30 -1.57 -3.77
C MET A 232 5.39 -2.65 -4.35
N LEU A 233 4.22 -2.25 -4.81
CA LEU A 233 3.29 -3.10 -5.53
C LEU A 233 3.43 -2.87 -7.05
N ASP A 234 2.58 -3.51 -7.84
CA ASP A 234 2.63 -3.31 -9.28
C ASP A 234 2.40 -1.83 -9.64
N GLY A 235 3.17 -1.34 -10.61
CA GLY A 235 3.22 0.07 -11.00
C GLY A 235 2.75 0.28 -12.42
N SER A 236 3.27 1.32 -13.08
CA SER A 236 2.94 1.64 -14.48
C SER A 236 1.42 1.80 -14.63
N GLY A 237 0.82 1.28 -15.71
CA GLY A 237 -0.63 1.27 -15.90
C GLY A 237 -1.43 0.50 -14.85
N SER A 238 -0.79 -0.38 -14.07
CA SER A 238 -1.48 -1.08 -12.98
C SER A 238 -1.78 -0.15 -11.81
N SER A 239 -1.01 0.92 -11.60
CA SER A 239 -1.20 1.85 -10.48
C SER A 239 -2.52 2.60 -10.60
N GLN A 240 -3.54 2.15 -9.88
CA GLN A 240 -4.89 2.69 -9.97
C GLN A 240 -5.49 2.86 -8.58
N LEU A 241 -6.33 3.88 -8.42
CA LEU A 241 -7.10 4.14 -7.21
C LEU A 241 -8.53 4.55 -7.61
N LYS A 242 -9.52 3.88 -7.04
CA LYS A 242 -10.92 4.28 -7.12
C LYS A 242 -11.49 4.48 -5.72
N THR A 243 -12.22 5.59 -5.55
CA THR A 243 -13.10 5.87 -4.42
C THR A 243 -14.43 6.40 -4.95
N SER A 244 -15.30 6.89 -4.07
CA SER A 244 -16.51 7.62 -4.48
C SER A 244 -16.21 8.91 -5.25
N LYS A 245 -15.06 9.57 -5.00
CA LYS A 245 -14.68 10.86 -5.60
C LYS A 245 -13.43 10.81 -6.46
N ILE A 246 -12.63 9.76 -6.35
CA ILE A 246 -11.35 9.62 -7.03
C ILE A 246 -11.48 8.53 -8.10
N GLU A 247 -10.92 8.82 -9.27
CA GLU A 247 -10.54 7.84 -10.26
C GLU A 247 -9.15 8.22 -10.79
N MET A 248 -8.15 7.43 -10.42
CA MET A 248 -6.77 7.62 -10.82
C MET A 248 -6.32 6.42 -11.64
N MET A 249 -5.78 6.69 -12.82
CA MET A 249 -5.09 5.72 -13.67
C MET A 249 -3.64 6.13 -13.82
N GLY A 250 -2.73 5.19 -13.56
CA GLY A 250 -1.30 5.35 -13.67
C GLY A 250 -0.83 5.46 -15.12
N ASN A 251 0.27 6.17 -15.32
CA ASN A 251 0.92 6.25 -16.61
C ASN A 251 1.73 4.98 -16.88
N SER A 252 1.63 4.46 -18.11
CA SER A 252 2.47 3.36 -18.56
C SER A 252 3.85 3.83 -19.02
N HIS A 253 4.68 2.91 -19.52
CA HIS A 253 6.00 3.25 -20.08
C HIS A 253 5.95 4.18 -21.29
N ASN A 254 4.80 4.32 -21.95
CA ASN A 254 4.58 5.30 -23.02
C ASN A 254 4.26 6.71 -22.50
N GLY A 255 4.22 6.93 -21.18
CA GLY A 255 3.90 8.22 -20.57
C GLY A 255 2.42 8.59 -20.57
N LEU A 256 1.53 7.71 -21.03
CA LEU A 256 0.09 7.94 -21.10
C LEU A 256 -0.67 7.15 -20.02
N PRO A 257 -1.82 7.64 -19.54
CA PRO A 257 -2.69 6.88 -18.66
C PRO A 257 -3.07 5.54 -19.28
N ASP A 258 -2.99 4.47 -18.51
CA ASP A 258 -3.28 3.10 -18.95
C ASP A 258 -4.31 2.47 -18.02
N ASN A 259 -5.48 2.16 -18.57
CA ASN A 259 -6.58 1.50 -17.85
C ASN A 259 -6.34 -0.02 -17.78
N ARG A 260 -5.18 -0.40 -17.24
CA ARG A 260 -4.74 -1.80 -17.25
C ARG A 260 -5.66 -2.66 -16.40
N THR A 261 -6.07 -3.80 -16.93
CA THR A 261 -6.79 -4.80 -16.13
C THR A 261 -5.79 -5.52 -15.21
N VAL A 262 -6.12 -5.62 -13.93
CA VAL A 262 -5.29 -6.24 -12.88
C VAL A 262 -6.00 -7.46 -12.26
N PRO A 263 -5.27 -8.53 -11.91
CA PRO A 263 -5.86 -9.76 -11.38
C PRO A 263 -6.16 -9.75 -9.88
N GLN A 264 -5.58 -8.79 -9.15
CA GLN A 264 -5.72 -8.67 -7.70
C GLN A 264 -5.77 -7.19 -7.30
N VAL A 265 -6.61 -6.88 -6.32
CA VAL A 265 -6.78 -5.55 -5.75
C VAL A 265 -6.72 -5.59 -4.23
N LEU A 266 -6.32 -4.48 -3.61
CA LEU A 266 -6.54 -4.22 -2.19
C LEU A 266 -7.81 -3.40 -2.05
N VAL A 267 -8.70 -3.88 -1.20
CA VAL A 267 -9.97 -3.23 -0.90
C VAL A 267 -9.88 -2.71 0.52
N ILE A 268 -10.10 -1.40 0.68
CA ILE A 268 -10.12 -0.75 2.00
C ILE A 268 -11.57 -0.45 2.34
N LYS A 269 -12.00 -0.84 3.54
CA LYS A 269 -13.32 -0.54 4.08
C LYS A 269 -13.18 0.16 5.42
N ASN A 270 -13.92 1.24 5.60
CA ASN A 270 -14.15 1.82 6.91
C ASN A 270 -15.13 0.95 7.70
N ASN A 271 -15.10 1.10 9.03
CA ASN A 271 -16.11 0.51 9.90
C ASN A 271 -17.36 1.40 9.91
#